data_AF-A0A1A8G935-F1
#
_entry.id   AF-A0A1A8G935-F1
#
_cell.length_a   1.000
_cell.length_b   1.000
_cell.length_c   1.000
_cell.angle_alpha   90.00
_cell.angle_beta   90.00
_cell.angle_gamma   90.00
#
_symmetry.space_group_name_H-M   'P 1'
#
loop_
_entity.id
_entity.type
_entity.pdbx_description
1 polymer ?
#
loop_
_entity_poly.entity_id
_entity_poly.type
_entity_poly.pdbx_seq_one_letter_code
_entity_poly.pdbx_strand_id
1 'polypeptide(L)'
;ESLLSSDLSIELSHYEEQLPSLSFQEDETSDDQEEELPSFLMPKDTRPSAITDRAFAWCKFRNYPFWPAWVKSVNRKQKKASIIFVDGTLADNHRKKGFTVALKSLKPFDCEESEELTHKAKETYEAAVSWSLELIDDYIIRIACGSFSGSFIEYVNHAMSYPVRRKHPQAASERLTIASDSMTVESCDDLKEDSINENKEVRTSTKRLLPDRTLAAYNRANEKLVHFIVKQRMVEPRLLAVIHGQQQSRWLRSFLSAKRKRVVNIYLEDDQQLDQVYQYLNELCTTATSKSSCLLEMKPLDQVPFVLDVLLPEAIIYAIAGVDNVSVKKAEEKYLNGRCLSNREKEEFDLMIEHQMRRKEHQSSAADMLSDVIN
;
A
#
# COMPACT_ATOMS: atom_id res chain seq x y z
N GLU A 1 4.75 4.19 -73.11
CA GLU A 1 3.59 4.79 -73.79
C GLU A 1 2.33 4.34 -73.07
N SER A 2 1.63 5.27 -72.42
CA SER A 2 0.29 5.73 -72.83
C SER A 2 -0.76 4.61 -72.68
N LEU A 3 -1.46 4.56 -71.55
CA LEU A 3 -2.87 5.00 -71.38
C LEU A 3 -3.86 4.36 -72.36
N LEU A 4 -4.91 3.76 -71.79
CA LEU A 4 -6.35 3.82 -72.16
C LEU A 4 -7.07 2.68 -71.39
N SER A 5 -7.77 3.00 -70.30
CA SER A 5 -9.23 3.24 -70.22
C SER A 5 -10.09 1.99 -70.38
N SER A 6 -10.91 1.66 -69.37
CA SER A 6 -12.36 1.33 -69.51
C SER A 6 -13.02 1.04 -68.16
N ASP A 7 -14.22 1.60 -67.99
CA ASP A 7 -15.20 1.47 -66.91
C ASP A 7 -15.73 0.03 -66.68
N LEU A 8 -16.46 -0.16 -65.57
CA LEU A 8 -17.73 -0.91 -65.39
C LEU A 8 -17.90 -1.28 -63.89
N SER A 9 -18.81 -0.63 -63.16
CA SER A 9 -20.23 -0.98 -62.92
C SER A 9 -20.45 -1.98 -61.77
N ILE A 10 -21.31 -1.56 -60.84
CA ILE A 10 -21.75 -2.25 -59.61
C ILE A 10 -22.88 -3.24 -59.92
N GLU A 11 -22.79 -4.47 -59.41
CA GLU A 11 -23.92 -5.42 -59.32
C GLU A 11 -24.42 -5.51 -57.87
N LEU A 12 -25.73 -5.33 -57.69
CA LEU A 12 -26.50 -5.63 -56.49
C LEU A 12 -27.24 -6.95 -56.73
N SER A 13 -27.12 -7.93 -55.83
CA SER A 13 -27.97 -9.12 -55.82
C SER A 13 -28.75 -9.22 -54.51
N HIS A 14 -30.08 -9.15 -54.63
CA HIS A 14 -31.08 -9.48 -53.62
C HIS A 14 -31.15 -10.99 -53.38
N TYR A 15 -31.33 -11.43 -52.14
CA TYR A 15 -32.02 -12.68 -51.80
C TYR A 15 -32.89 -12.45 -50.55
N GLU A 16 -34.16 -12.81 -50.70
CA GLU A 16 -35.27 -12.64 -49.76
C GLU A 16 -35.77 -14.07 -49.45
N GLU A 17 -35.97 -14.42 -48.18
CA GLU A 17 -36.62 -15.68 -47.82
C GLU A 17 -37.56 -15.51 -46.61
N GLN A 18 -38.70 -16.18 -46.71
CA GLN A 18 -40.03 -15.88 -46.16
C GLN A 18 -40.24 -16.15 -44.65
N LEU A 19 -41.15 -15.36 -44.06
CA LEU A 19 -41.76 -15.54 -42.74
C LEU A 19 -42.93 -16.56 -42.76
N PRO A 20 -43.23 -17.26 -41.66
CA PRO A 20 -44.47 -18.03 -41.50
C PRO A 20 -45.66 -17.15 -41.02
N SER A 21 -46.80 -17.39 -41.63
CA SER A 21 -48.13 -16.77 -41.43
C SER A 21 -48.79 -17.10 -40.09
N LEU A 22 -49.37 -16.08 -39.43
CA LEU A 22 -50.31 -16.21 -38.31
C LEU A 22 -51.76 -16.06 -38.81
N SER A 23 -52.65 -16.93 -38.34
CA SER A 23 -54.10 -16.89 -38.58
C SER A 23 -54.81 -15.93 -37.64
N PHE A 24 -55.68 -15.10 -38.21
CA PHE A 24 -56.58 -14.15 -37.55
C PHE A 24 -57.67 -14.84 -36.73
N GLN A 25 -57.96 -14.29 -35.55
CA GLN A 25 -59.30 -14.32 -34.96
C GLN A 25 -59.53 -12.99 -34.23
N GLU A 26 -60.49 -12.23 -34.73
CA GLU A 26 -60.98 -10.97 -34.20
C GLU A 26 -61.70 -11.19 -32.86
N ASP A 27 -61.45 -10.33 -31.87
CA ASP A 27 -62.51 -9.88 -30.98
C ASP A 27 -62.23 -8.42 -30.58
N GLU A 28 -63.22 -7.60 -30.91
CA GLU A 28 -63.35 -6.17 -30.68
C GLU A 28 -63.27 -5.79 -29.20
N THR A 29 -62.44 -4.81 -28.84
CA THR A 29 -62.83 -3.69 -27.96
C THR A 29 -61.79 -2.57 -28.03
N SER A 30 -62.21 -1.45 -28.60
CA SER A 30 -61.82 -0.04 -28.33
C SER A 30 -60.73 0.22 -27.28
N ASP A 31 -59.66 0.90 -27.68
CA ASP A 31 -59.46 2.31 -27.29
C ASP A 31 -58.28 2.93 -28.08
N ASP A 32 -58.49 4.14 -28.55
CA ASP A 32 -57.52 4.96 -29.26
C ASP A 32 -56.23 5.18 -28.44
N GLN A 33 -55.07 4.74 -28.94
CA GLN A 33 -53.79 5.36 -28.57
C GLN A 33 -52.91 5.49 -29.81
N GLU A 34 -52.79 6.75 -30.25
CA GLU A 34 -51.86 7.23 -31.25
C GLU A 34 -50.43 6.74 -30.97
N GLU A 35 -49.70 6.44 -32.03
CA GLU A 35 -48.27 6.19 -32.03
C GLU A 35 -47.51 7.37 -31.37
N GLU A 36 -47.13 7.23 -30.10
CA GLU A 36 -46.17 8.14 -29.48
C GLU A 36 -44.75 7.60 -29.70
N LEU A 37 -44.05 8.18 -30.68
CA LEU A 37 -42.60 8.06 -30.85
C LEU A 37 -41.89 8.34 -29.51
N PRO A 38 -40.73 7.72 -29.21
CA PRO A 38 -40.06 7.94 -27.94
C PRO A 38 -39.75 9.44 -27.77
N SER A 39 -40.48 10.08 -26.86
CA SER A 39 -40.27 11.47 -26.48
C SER A 39 -38.82 11.67 -26.03
N PHE A 40 -38.06 12.43 -26.81
CA PHE A 40 -36.67 12.83 -26.57
C PHE A 40 -36.53 13.81 -25.38
N LEU A 41 -37.61 14.11 -24.66
CA LEU A 41 -37.59 15.05 -23.54
C LEU A 41 -38.45 14.51 -22.39
N MET A 42 -37.95 13.49 -21.70
CA MET A 42 -38.45 13.17 -20.36
C MET A 42 -37.81 14.11 -19.33
N PRO A 43 -38.60 14.71 -18.41
CA PRO A 43 -38.10 15.47 -17.28
C PRO A 43 -37.04 14.67 -16.53
N LYS A 44 -35.94 15.34 -16.22
CA LYS A 44 -34.82 14.82 -15.44
C LYS A 44 -35.35 14.45 -14.05
N ASP A 45 -35.77 13.19 -13.89
CA ASP A 45 -36.06 12.60 -12.59
C ASP A 45 -34.77 12.64 -11.77
N THR A 46 -34.64 13.69 -10.97
CA THR A 46 -33.53 13.95 -10.05
C THR A 46 -33.63 13.00 -8.86
N ARG A 47 -33.53 11.69 -9.14
CA ARG A 47 -33.01 10.74 -8.15
C ARG A 47 -31.49 10.85 -8.22
N PRO A 48 -30.77 11.12 -7.12
CA PRO A 48 -29.32 11.06 -7.14
C PRO A 48 -28.93 9.65 -7.58
N SER A 49 -28.33 9.53 -8.76
CA SER A 49 -27.84 8.26 -9.32
C SER A 49 -27.03 7.56 -8.25
N ALA A 50 -27.54 6.44 -7.74
CA ALA A 50 -26.90 5.74 -6.65
C ALA A 50 -25.49 5.33 -7.10
N ILE A 51 -24.47 5.64 -6.29
CA ILE A 51 -23.08 5.31 -6.62
C ILE A 51 -22.94 3.78 -6.75
N THR A 52 -22.44 3.35 -7.89
CA THR A 52 -22.23 1.95 -8.25
C THR A 52 -20.76 1.56 -8.11
N ASP A 53 -20.52 0.25 -7.99
CA ASP A 53 -19.18 -0.30 -8.09
C ASP A 53 -18.63 -0.05 -9.50
N ARG A 54 -17.32 0.22 -9.60
CA ARG A 54 -16.61 0.44 -10.87
C ARG A 54 -17.12 1.65 -11.66
N ALA A 55 -17.51 2.71 -10.94
CA ALA A 55 -17.86 4.00 -11.51
C ALA A 55 -16.91 5.09 -11.03
N PHE A 56 -16.91 6.22 -11.74
CA PHE A 56 -16.28 7.44 -11.25
C PHE A 56 -17.22 8.17 -10.29
N ALA A 57 -16.63 8.88 -9.33
CA ALA A 57 -17.35 9.71 -8.36
C ALA A 57 -16.48 10.89 -7.94
N TRP A 58 -17.12 11.99 -7.57
CA TRP A 58 -16.47 13.10 -6.89
C TRP A 58 -16.36 12.79 -5.40
N CYS A 59 -15.16 12.91 -4.82
CA CYS A 59 -14.94 12.67 -3.40
C CYS A 59 -14.43 13.92 -2.68
N LYS A 60 -15.09 14.30 -1.59
CA LYS A 60 -14.58 15.32 -0.66
C LYS A 60 -13.69 14.66 0.40
N PHE A 61 -12.44 15.09 0.47
CA PHE A 61 -11.49 14.60 1.47
C PHE A 61 -10.76 15.74 2.18
N ARG A 62 -10.87 15.78 3.51
CA ARG A 62 -10.23 16.79 4.38
C ARG A 62 -10.44 18.22 3.83
N ASN A 63 -9.36 18.99 3.70
CA ASN A 63 -9.33 20.36 3.22
C ASN A 63 -9.22 20.49 1.70
N TYR A 64 -9.17 19.38 0.96
CA TYR A 64 -9.08 19.41 -0.49
C TYR A 64 -10.44 19.69 -1.14
N PRO A 65 -10.48 20.30 -2.34
CA PRO A 65 -11.72 20.38 -3.11
C PRO A 65 -12.26 18.97 -3.41
N PHE A 66 -13.49 18.89 -3.91
CA PHE A 66 -13.98 17.62 -4.43
C PHE A 66 -13.07 17.18 -5.58
N TRP A 67 -12.64 15.92 -5.55
CA TRP A 67 -11.68 15.38 -6.51
C TRP A 67 -12.23 14.12 -7.19
N PRO A 68 -11.94 13.89 -8.48
CA PRO A 68 -12.34 12.67 -9.17
C PRO A 68 -11.70 11.41 -8.57
N ALA A 69 -12.52 10.38 -8.37
CA ALA A 69 -12.09 9.11 -7.82
C ALA A 69 -12.78 7.92 -8.50
N TRP A 70 -12.04 6.83 -8.65
CA TRP A 70 -12.53 5.53 -9.10
C TRP A 70 -13.05 4.70 -7.92
N VAL A 71 -14.30 4.24 -7.99
CA VAL A 71 -14.92 3.42 -6.95
C VAL A 71 -14.60 1.94 -7.19
N LYS A 72 -13.81 1.33 -6.29
CA LYS A 72 -13.48 -0.10 -6.35
C LYS A 72 -14.61 -0.99 -5.85
N SER A 73 -15.21 -0.63 -4.72
CA SER A 73 -16.31 -1.39 -4.10
C SER A 73 -17.14 -0.51 -3.17
N VAL A 74 -18.42 -0.82 -3.05
CA VAL A 74 -19.39 -0.12 -2.21
C VAL A 74 -20.00 -1.07 -1.19
N ASN A 75 -19.82 -0.77 0.08
CA ASN A 75 -20.48 -1.47 1.18
C ASN A 75 -21.68 -0.64 1.68
N ARG A 76 -22.85 -0.89 1.10
CA ARG A 76 -24.10 -0.20 1.48
C ARG A 76 -24.51 -0.47 2.94
N LYS A 77 -24.22 -1.67 3.48
CA LYS A 77 -24.53 -2.03 4.88
C LYS A 77 -23.77 -1.14 5.86
N GLN A 78 -22.49 -0.88 5.59
CA GLN A 78 -21.63 -0.05 6.43
C GLN A 78 -21.62 1.42 6.02
N LYS A 79 -22.40 1.81 5.01
CA LYS A 79 -22.40 3.16 4.39
C LYS A 79 -20.99 3.66 4.02
N LYS A 80 -20.14 2.76 3.51
CA LYS A 80 -18.73 3.02 3.16
C LYS A 80 -18.44 2.57 1.73
N ALA A 81 -17.45 3.19 1.11
CA ALA A 81 -16.95 2.81 -0.21
C ALA A 81 -15.42 2.80 -0.22
N SER A 82 -14.83 1.86 -0.95
CA SER A 82 -13.41 1.83 -1.25
C SER A 82 -13.16 2.53 -2.58
N ILE A 83 -12.36 3.60 -2.57
CA ILE A 83 -12.09 4.46 -3.72
C ILE A 83 -10.59 4.60 -3.99
N ILE A 84 -10.25 5.09 -5.18
CA ILE A 84 -8.90 5.52 -5.54
C ILE A 84 -8.99 6.88 -6.21
N PHE A 85 -8.30 7.88 -5.68
CA PHE A 85 -8.21 9.18 -6.34
C PHE A 85 -7.49 9.05 -7.68
N VAL A 86 -8.02 9.74 -8.69
CA VAL A 86 -7.36 9.90 -9.97
C VAL A 86 -6.32 11.00 -9.78
N ASP A 87 -5.08 10.64 -9.48
CA ASP A 87 -3.96 11.55 -9.24
C ASP A 87 -2.68 11.03 -9.88
N GLY A 88 -1.61 11.82 -9.89
CA GLY A 88 -0.32 11.42 -10.48
C GLY A 88 0.26 10.17 -9.85
N THR A 89 0.03 9.96 -8.56
CA THR A 89 0.55 8.79 -7.86
C THR A 89 -0.16 7.49 -8.30
N LEU A 90 -1.32 7.57 -8.96
CA LEU A 90 -2.03 6.40 -9.51
C LEU A 90 -1.20 5.68 -10.59
N ALA A 91 -0.39 6.42 -11.34
CA ALA A 91 0.45 5.88 -12.41
C ALA A 91 1.67 5.09 -11.88
N ASP A 92 2.16 5.40 -10.68
CA ASP A 92 3.42 4.86 -10.15
C ASP A 92 3.26 3.58 -9.31
N ASN A 93 2.04 3.20 -8.92
CA ASN A 93 1.82 2.10 -7.98
C ASN A 93 0.85 1.04 -8.51
N HIS A 94 1.41 -0.04 -9.06
CA HIS A 94 0.69 -1.15 -9.70
C HIS A 94 -0.31 -1.92 -8.81
N ARG A 95 -0.32 -1.70 -7.48
CA ARG A 95 -1.23 -2.35 -6.53
C ARG A 95 -1.72 -1.42 -5.42
N LYS A 96 -2.21 -0.22 -5.76
CA LYS A 96 -2.80 0.66 -4.76
C LYS A 96 -4.01 0.03 -4.05
N LYS A 97 -3.89 -0.13 -2.73
CA LYS A 97 -5.02 -0.41 -1.84
C LYS A 97 -5.94 0.82 -1.86
N GLY A 98 -7.24 0.60 -2.06
CA GLY A 98 -8.21 1.70 -2.11
C GLY A 98 -8.44 2.31 -0.72
N PHE A 99 -8.75 3.60 -0.69
CA PHE A 99 -9.12 4.35 0.51
C PHE A 99 -10.57 4.08 0.88
N THR A 100 -10.86 3.86 2.17
CA THR A 100 -12.24 3.71 2.63
C THR A 100 -12.80 5.06 3.02
N VAL A 101 -13.86 5.51 2.36
CA VAL A 101 -14.55 6.76 2.63
C VAL A 101 -16.03 6.52 2.94
N ALA A 102 -16.67 7.44 3.66
CA ALA A 102 -18.09 7.36 3.91
C ALA A 102 -18.88 7.66 2.62
N LEU A 103 -19.97 6.94 2.36
CA LEU A 103 -20.78 7.17 1.15
C LEU A 103 -21.30 8.62 1.04
N LYS A 104 -21.52 9.29 2.18
CA LYS A 104 -21.93 10.70 2.23
C LYS A 104 -20.90 11.70 1.71
N SER A 105 -19.62 11.33 1.62
CA SER A 105 -18.56 12.20 1.08
C SER A 105 -18.36 12.03 -0.42
N LEU A 106 -19.14 11.14 -1.05
CA LEU A 106 -19.12 10.89 -2.48
C LEU A 106 -20.33 11.52 -3.15
N LYS A 107 -20.11 12.08 -4.35
CA LYS A 107 -21.15 12.51 -5.28
C LYS A 107 -20.97 11.75 -6.61
N PRO A 108 -22.04 11.43 -7.34
CA PRO A 108 -21.94 10.84 -8.68
C PRO A 108 -21.08 11.73 -9.58
N PHE A 109 -20.32 11.15 -10.51
CA PHE A 109 -19.44 11.92 -11.39
C PHE A 109 -20.24 12.87 -12.32
N ASP A 110 -21.35 12.39 -12.86
CA ASP A 110 -22.25 13.13 -13.76
C ASP A 110 -23.34 13.91 -12.99
N CYS A 111 -23.02 14.49 -11.83
CA CYS A 111 -23.98 15.30 -11.07
C CYS A 111 -24.12 16.72 -11.65
N GLU A 112 -25.23 17.40 -11.36
CA GLU A 112 -25.48 18.77 -11.87
C GLU A 112 -24.41 19.76 -11.42
N GLU A 113 -23.87 19.55 -10.22
CA GLU A 113 -22.80 20.37 -9.64
C GLU A 113 -21.40 20.05 -10.20
N SER A 114 -21.25 19.08 -11.11
CA SER A 114 -19.93 18.59 -11.58
C SER A 114 -19.04 19.70 -12.16
N GLU A 115 -19.63 20.64 -12.90
CA GLU A 115 -18.92 21.80 -13.45
C GLU A 115 -18.43 22.75 -12.33
N GLU A 116 -19.26 22.99 -11.31
CA GLU A 116 -18.89 23.81 -10.16
C GLU A 116 -17.76 23.16 -9.34
N LEU A 117 -17.83 21.85 -9.14
CA LEU A 117 -16.79 21.07 -8.47
C LEU A 117 -15.47 21.15 -9.24
N THR A 118 -15.54 21.10 -10.58
CA THR A 118 -14.39 21.26 -11.47
C THR A 118 -13.80 22.66 -11.34
N HIS A 119 -14.61 23.71 -11.41
CA HIS A 119 -14.14 25.10 -11.29
C HIS A 119 -13.43 25.32 -9.94
N LYS A 120 -14.05 24.88 -8.85
CA LYS A 120 -13.49 24.98 -7.50
C LYS A 120 -12.17 24.23 -7.34
N ALA A 121 -12.04 23.08 -8.00
CA ALA A 121 -10.78 22.34 -7.98
C ALA A 121 -9.70 23.04 -8.83
N LYS A 122 -10.07 23.63 -9.97
CA LYS A 122 -9.17 24.37 -10.85
C LYS A 122 -8.59 25.63 -10.20
N GLU A 123 -9.34 26.31 -9.34
CA GLU A 123 -8.85 27.49 -8.60
C GLU A 123 -7.54 27.24 -7.83
N THR A 124 -7.34 26.02 -7.33
CA THR A 124 -6.15 25.67 -6.55
C THR A 124 -5.21 24.71 -7.29
N TYR A 125 -5.75 23.86 -8.17
CA TYR A 125 -5.02 22.72 -8.76
C TYR A 125 -5.34 22.53 -10.25
N GLU A 126 -5.41 23.61 -11.03
CA GLU A 126 -5.81 23.62 -12.45
C GLU A 126 -5.18 22.49 -13.28
N ALA A 127 -3.85 22.39 -13.28
CA ALA A 127 -3.13 21.44 -14.10
C ALA A 127 -3.41 19.98 -13.70
N ALA A 128 -3.46 19.69 -12.39
CA ALA A 128 -3.72 18.34 -11.88
C ALA A 128 -5.18 17.89 -12.08
N VAL A 129 -6.15 18.78 -11.90
CA VAL A 129 -7.58 18.47 -12.14
C VAL A 129 -7.79 18.19 -13.62
N SER A 130 -7.28 19.06 -14.48
CA SER A 130 -7.47 18.96 -15.94
C SER A 130 -6.88 17.65 -16.45
N TRP A 131 -5.66 17.30 -16.03
CA TRP A 131 -5.06 16.01 -16.35
C TRP A 131 -5.88 14.82 -15.85
N SER A 132 -6.44 14.90 -14.63
CA SER A 132 -7.24 13.82 -14.05
C SER A 132 -8.52 13.58 -14.85
N LEU A 133 -9.17 14.65 -15.31
CA LEU A 133 -10.34 14.58 -16.17
C LEU A 133 -9.98 14.06 -17.57
N GLU A 134 -8.91 14.55 -18.19
CA GLU A 134 -8.42 14.03 -19.48
C GLU A 134 -8.14 12.52 -19.45
N LEU A 135 -7.59 12.02 -18.34
CA LEU A 135 -7.32 10.58 -18.15
C LEU A 135 -8.60 9.76 -18.02
N ILE A 136 -9.63 10.31 -17.39
CA ILE A 136 -10.95 9.68 -17.28
C ILE A 136 -11.63 9.67 -18.65
N ASP A 137 -11.61 10.78 -19.36
CA ASP A 137 -12.22 10.91 -20.68
C ASP A 137 -11.59 9.97 -21.70
N ASP A 138 -10.26 9.89 -21.77
CA ASP A 138 -9.57 8.96 -22.68
C ASP A 138 -9.92 7.49 -22.35
N TYR A 139 -10.06 7.14 -21.07
CA TYR A 139 -10.54 5.81 -20.68
C TYR A 139 -11.99 5.56 -21.14
N ILE A 140 -12.90 6.48 -20.86
CA ILE A 140 -14.32 6.34 -21.23
C ILE A 140 -14.48 6.22 -22.74
N ILE A 141 -13.78 7.05 -23.52
CA ILE A 141 -13.78 7.00 -24.99
C ILE A 141 -13.26 5.64 -25.48
N ARG A 142 -12.18 5.12 -24.91
CA ARG A 142 -11.63 3.82 -25.34
C ARG A 142 -12.55 2.65 -25.07
N ILE A 143 -13.25 2.67 -23.93
CA ILE A 143 -14.29 1.70 -23.61
C ILE A 143 -15.46 1.83 -24.60
N ALA A 144 -15.95 3.05 -24.83
CA ALA A 144 -17.08 3.32 -25.73
C ALA A 144 -16.78 2.90 -27.19
N CYS A 145 -15.56 3.13 -27.67
CA CYS A 145 -15.12 2.71 -29.00
C CYS A 145 -14.69 1.23 -29.08
N GLY A 146 -14.74 0.47 -27.99
CA GLY A 146 -14.33 -0.94 -27.95
C GLY A 146 -12.82 -1.18 -28.12
N SER A 147 -12.00 -0.14 -28.11
CA SER A 147 -10.53 -0.23 -28.23
C SER A 147 -9.84 -0.75 -26.96
N PHE A 148 -10.56 -0.77 -25.83
CA PHE A 148 -10.12 -1.30 -24.56
C PHE A 148 -11.31 -1.96 -23.83
N SER A 149 -11.07 -2.97 -23.01
CA SER A 149 -12.12 -3.73 -22.30
C SER A 149 -11.81 -4.02 -20.83
N GLY A 150 -10.71 -3.46 -20.30
CA GLY A 150 -10.29 -3.63 -18.92
C GLY A 150 -10.89 -2.60 -17.96
N SER A 151 -10.56 -2.74 -16.68
CA SER A 151 -10.90 -1.73 -15.66
C SER A 151 -10.06 -0.45 -15.81
N PHE A 152 -10.50 0.65 -15.20
CA PHE A 152 -9.72 1.90 -15.18
C PHE A 152 -8.29 1.70 -14.65
N ILE A 153 -8.11 0.86 -13.63
CA ILE A 153 -6.78 0.56 -13.09
C ILE A 153 -5.92 -0.20 -14.11
N GLU A 154 -6.50 -1.14 -14.86
CA GLU A 154 -5.80 -1.83 -15.94
C GLU A 154 -5.42 -0.86 -17.06
N TYR A 155 -6.33 0.05 -17.43
CA TYR A 155 -6.07 1.10 -18.41
C TYR A 155 -4.91 2.02 -17.98
N VAL A 156 -4.90 2.49 -16.73
CA VAL A 156 -3.82 3.33 -16.20
C VAL A 156 -2.48 2.58 -16.15
N ASN A 157 -2.46 1.25 -16.16
CA ASN A 157 -1.24 0.45 -16.28
C ASN A 157 -0.92 0.01 -17.72
N HIS A 158 -1.81 0.28 -18.68
CA HIS A 158 -1.67 -0.15 -20.07
C HIS A 158 -0.88 0.84 -20.92
N ALA A 159 -0.29 0.41 -22.03
CA ALA A 159 0.45 1.29 -22.95
C ALA A 159 -0.45 2.38 -23.57
N MET A 160 -1.75 2.10 -23.74
CA MET A 160 -2.72 3.02 -24.34
C MET A 160 -2.94 4.32 -23.56
N SER A 161 -2.70 4.34 -22.26
CA SER A 161 -2.80 5.55 -21.43
C SER A 161 -1.51 6.36 -21.40
N TYR A 162 -0.41 5.85 -21.96
CA TYR A 162 0.89 6.55 -21.97
C TYR A 162 0.83 7.98 -22.55
N PRO A 163 0.11 8.25 -23.66
CA PRO A 163 0.00 9.61 -24.23
C PRO A 163 -0.60 10.63 -23.26
N VAL A 164 -1.51 10.20 -22.38
CA VAL A 164 -2.15 11.06 -21.37
C VAL A 164 -1.29 11.10 -20.10
N ARG A 165 -0.76 9.95 -19.63
CA ARG A 165 0.09 9.88 -18.43
C ARG A 165 1.34 10.77 -18.53
N ARG A 166 1.98 10.85 -19.70
CA ARG A 166 3.19 11.68 -19.89
C ARG A 166 2.95 13.18 -19.76
N LYS A 167 1.70 13.64 -19.85
CA LYS A 167 1.31 15.05 -19.69
C LYS A 167 1.09 15.45 -18.23
N HIS A 168 1.23 14.51 -17.28
CA HIS A 168 1.02 14.80 -15.86
C HIS A 168 1.96 15.93 -15.37
N PRO A 169 1.45 16.92 -14.61
CA PRO A 169 2.26 18.02 -14.08
C PRO A 169 3.49 17.53 -13.29
N GLN A 170 4.68 17.99 -13.69
CA GLN A 170 5.94 17.58 -13.06
C GLN A 170 6.39 18.53 -11.94
N ALA A 171 5.93 19.78 -11.95
CA ALA A 171 6.28 20.77 -10.95
C ALA A 171 5.63 20.45 -9.59
N ALA A 172 6.41 20.48 -8.50
CA ALA A 172 5.93 20.16 -7.16
C ALA A 172 4.76 21.04 -6.67
N SER A 173 4.68 22.29 -7.15
CA SER A 173 3.59 23.23 -6.82
C SER A 173 2.26 22.88 -7.49
N GLU A 174 2.27 22.05 -8.54
CA GLU A 174 1.11 21.68 -9.34
C GLU A 174 0.66 20.23 -9.07
N ARG A 175 1.44 19.49 -8.28
CA ARG A 175 1.16 18.10 -7.93
C ARG A 175 0.20 18.02 -6.76
N LEU A 176 -0.88 17.27 -6.94
CA LEU A 176 -1.77 16.88 -5.87
C LEU A 176 -1.46 15.45 -5.42
N THR A 177 -1.07 15.27 -4.16
CA THR A 177 -0.80 13.95 -3.56
C THR A 177 -1.78 13.64 -2.42
N ILE A 178 -3.08 13.64 -2.71
CA ILE A 178 -4.13 13.29 -1.72
C ILE A 178 -3.84 11.91 -1.11
N ALA A 179 -3.39 10.96 -1.93
CA ALA A 179 -3.11 9.59 -1.49
C ALA A 179 -1.92 9.49 -0.51
N SER A 180 -0.86 10.28 -0.71
CA SER A 180 0.34 10.27 0.16
C SER A 180 0.03 10.85 1.54
N ASP A 181 -0.86 11.84 1.60
CA ASP A 181 -1.28 12.51 2.83
C ASP A 181 -2.15 11.63 3.74
N SER A 182 -2.69 10.53 3.21
CA SER A 182 -3.57 9.59 3.92
C SER A 182 -2.85 8.45 4.64
N MET A 183 -1.53 8.24 4.45
CA MET A 183 -0.81 7.19 5.19
C MET A 183 -0.69 7.47 6.70
N THR A 184 -1.10 8.66 7.15
CA THR A 184 -1.02 9.12 8.54
C THR A 184 -2.22 8.74 9.43
N VAL A 185 -3.29 8.11 8.93
CA VAL A 185 -4.44 7.78 9.79
C VAL A 185 -5.23 6.55 9.32
N GLU A 186 -5.50 5.66 10.29
CA GLU A 186 -6.46 4.54 10.29
C GLU A 186 -5.94 3.15 9.86
N SER A 187 -5.16 2.52 10.75
CA SER A 187 -5.48 1.15 11.18
C SER A 187 -6.34 1.26 12.44
N CYS A 188 -7.64 1.00 12.30
CA CYS A 188 -8.61 1.02 13.38
C CYS A 188 -8.48 -0.30 14.16
N ASP A 189 -7.92 -0.24 15.36
CA ASP A 189 -8.26 -1.18 16.43
C ASP A 189 -9.33 -0.53 17.31
N ASP A 190 -10.33 -1.34 17.60
CA ASP A 190 -11.63 -1.03 18.19
C ASP A 190 -11.51 -0.82 19.70
N LEU A 191 -11.82 0.38 20.21
CA LEU A 191 -12.30 0.59 21.59
C LEU A 191 -13.25 1.78 21.66
N LYS A 192 -14.47 1.48 22.13
CA LYS A 192 -15.57 2.39 22.44
C LYS A 192 -15.22 3.32 23.60
N GLU A 193 -15.67 4.57 23.55
CA GLU A 193 -16.53 5.19 24.58
C GLU A 193 -17.15 6.51 24.09
N ASP A 194 -18.18 6.94 24.80
CA ASP A 194 -19.37 7.61 24.31
C ASP A 194 -19.33 9.16 24.32
N SER A 195 -20.27 9.70 23.52
CA SER A 195 -21.21 10.78 23.89
C SER A 195 -20.81 12.28 23.91
N ILE A 196 -21.31 12.96 22.87
CA ILE A 196 -22.18 14.18 22.87
C ILE A 196 -21.59 15.60 23.00
N ASN A 197 -21.91 16.36 21.94
CA ASN A 197 -22.16 17.80 21.70
C ASN A 197 -21.08 18.91 21.74
N GLU A 198 -20.95 19.50 20.55
CA GLU A 198 -21.01 20.92 20.17
C GLU A 198 -20.38 21.98 21.09
N ASN A 199 -19.30 22.61 20.61
CA ASN A 199 -19.36 23.99 20.16
C ASN A 199 -18.12 24.42 19.37
N LYS A 200 -18.35 25.33 18.41
CA LYS A 200 -17.36 26.05 17.61
C LYS A 200 -16.30 26.70 18.49
N GLU A 201 -15.03 26.48 18.19
CA GLU A 201 -14.03 27.55 18.18
C GLU A 201 -12.73 27.12 17.50
N VAL A 202 -12.19 28.05 16.73
CA VAL A 202 -10.90 28.02 16.04
C VAL A 202 -9.81 27.55 17.00
N ARG A 203 -9.28 26.35 16.76
CA ARG A 203 -7.99 25.93 17.31
C ARG A 203 -7.18 25.25 16.23
N THR A 204 -6.29 26.02 15.63
CA THR A 204 -5.00 25.57 15.11
C THR A 204 -4.22 24.92 16.26
N SER A 205 -4.69 23.76 16.73
CA SER A 205 -3.86 22.89 17.55
C SER A 205 -3.00 22.10 16.56
N THR A 206 -1.78 22.59 16.34
CA THR A 206 -0.66 21.68 16.09
C THR A 206 -0.66 20.72 17.27
N LYS A 207 -1.42 19.63 17.16
CA LYS A 207 -1.44 18.56 18.15
C LYS A 207 0.02 18.17 18.27
N ARG A 208 0.65 18.55 19.38
CA ARG A 208 2.01 18.15 19.71
C ARG A 208 1.95 16.63 19.75
N LEU A 209 2.31 16.00 18.64
CA LEU A 209 2.30 14.56 18.52
C LEU A 209 3.21 14.05 19.62
N LEU A 210 2.68 13.17 20.46
CA LEU A 210 3.45 12.56 21.52
C LEU A 210 4.69 11.89 20.89
N PRO A 211 5.83 11.87 21.60
CA PRO A 211 7.03 11.17 21.14
C PRO A 211 6.68 9.76 20.68
N ASP A 212 7.36 9.22 19.66
CA ASP A 212 7.13 7.85 19.23
C ASP A 212 7.41 6.90 20.41
N ARG A 213 6.36 6.29 20.96
CA ARG A 213 6.43 5.39 22.12
C ARG A 213 6.63 3.94 21.70
N THR A 214 6.66 3.63 20.41
CA THR A 214 6.71 2.25 19.92
C THR A 214 8.04 1.57 20.27
N LEU A 215 9.16 2.27 20.09
CA LEU A 215 10.49 1.77 20.49
C LEU A 215 10.57 1.57 22.01
N ALA A 216 10.11 2.54 22.79
CA ALA A 216 10.10 2.44 24.25
C ALA A 216 9.21 1.29 24.76
N ALA A 217 8.06 1.05 24.12
CA ALA A 217 7.18 -0.06 24.44
C ALA A 217 7.82 -1.41 24.07
N TYR A 218 8.51 -1.48 22.92
CA TYR A 218 9.25 -2.65 22.48
C TYR A 218 10.40 -2.98 23.45
N ASN A 219 11.20 -1.99 23.85
CA ASN A 219 12.27 -2.19 24.83
C ASN A 219 11.72 -2.69 26.17
N ARG A 220 10.59 -2.15 26.66
CA ARG A 220 9.91 -2.67 27.87
C ARG A 220 9.41 -4.10 27.72
N ALA A 221 8.95 -4.50 26.53
CA ALA A 221 8.58 -5.89 26.28
C ALA A 221 9.82 -6.79 26.30
N ASN A 222 10.93 -6.35 25.69
CA ASN A 222 12.20 -7.06 25.69
C ASN A 222 12.82 -7.19 27.09
N GLU A 223 12.61 -6.24 28.00
CA GLU A 223 13.03 -6.39 29.41
C GLU A 223 12.48 -7.68 30.03
N LYS A 224 11.26 -8.11 29.65
CA LYS A 224 10.69 -9.37 30.13
C LYS A 224 11.45 -10.57 29.58
N LEU A 225 11.88 -10.52 28.32
CA LEU A 225 12.70 -11.56 27.70
C LEU A 225 14.08 -11.62 28.39
N VAL A 226 14.73 -10.46 28.58
CA VAL A 226 16.01 -10.37 29.28
C VAL A 226 15.90 -10.92 30.71
N HIS A 227 14.83 -10.56 31.43
CA HIS A 227 14.57 -11.08 32.77
C HIS A 227 14.41 -12.61 32.77
N PHE A 228 13.65 -13.16 31.81
CA PHE A 228 13.45 -14.59 31.65
C PHE A 228 14.77 -15.34 31.35
N ILE A 229 15.63 -14.75 30.52
CA ILE A 229 16.94 -15.31 30.15
C ILE A 229 17.92 -15.23 31.31
N VAL A 230 18.17 -14.03 31.83
CA VAL A 230 19.30 -13.75 32.74
C VAL A 230 18.94 -14.00 34.20
N LYS A 231 17.76 -13.56 34.64
CA LYS A 231 17.36 -13.64 36.07
C LYS A 231 16.73 -14.99 36.39
N GLN A 232 15.81 -15.45 35.54
CA GLN A 232 15.12 -16.72 35.77
C GLN A 232 15.90 -17.92 35.22
N ARG A 233 16.87 -17.71 34.31
CA ARG A 233 17.73 -18.76 33.72
C ARG A 233 16.94 -19.93 33.11
N MET A 234 15.72 -19.66 32.65
CA MET A 234 14.81 -20.69 32.17
C MET A 234 15.25 -21.31 30.84
N VAL A 235 16.10 -20.60 30.09
CA VAL A 235 16.68 -21.07 28.84
C VAL A 235 17.99 -21.85 29.03
N GLU A 236 18.56 -21.84 30.24
CA GLU A 236 19.85 -22.46 30.57
C GLU A 236 19.94 -23.95 30.19
N PRO A 237 18.95 -24.81 30.51
CA PRO A 237 19.03 -26.24 30.17
C PRO A 237 19.11 -26.48 28.66
N ARG A 238 18.35 -25.71 27.87
CA ARG A 238 18.35 -25.78 26.41
C ARG A 238 19.69 -25.31 25.86
N LEU A 239 20.22 -24.20 26.35
CA LEU A 239 21.49 -23.65 25.88
C LEU A 239 22.66 -24.59 26.18
N LEU A 240 22.71 -25.18 27.38
CA LEU A 240 23.70 -26.19 27.73
C LEU A 240 23.60 -27.41 26.81
N ALA A 241 22.40 -27.91 26.53
CA ALA A 241 22.20 -29.03 25.61
C ALA A 241 22.68 -28.72 24.18
N VAL A 242 22.55 -27.47 23.73
CA VAL A 242 23.11 -27.00 22.44
C VAL A 242 24.64 -26.93 22.49
N ILE A 243 25.23 -26.41 23.56
CA ILE A 243 26.69 -26.32 23.74
C ILE A 243 27.34 -27.71 23.79
N HIS A 244 26.73 -28.65 24.50
CA HIS A 244 27.20 -30.04 24.58
C HIS A 244 26.87 -30.86 23.32
N GLY A 245 26.17 -30.29 22.33
CA GLY A 245 25.82 -31.00 21.10
C GLY A 245 24.72 -32.04 21.23
N GLN A 246 24.05 -32.10 22.38
CA GLN A 246 22.97 -33.05 22.66
C GLN A 246 21.68 -32.67 21.94
N GLN A 247 21.52 -31.40 21.59
CA GLN A 247 20.31 -30.88 20.94
C GLN A 247 20.59 -30.24 19.59
N GLN A 248 19.70 -30.51 18.62
CA GLN A 248 19.80 -29.93 17.30
C GLN A 248 19.35 -28.46 17.31
N SER A 249 20.25 -27.58 16.89
CA SER A 249 19.99 -26.15 16.65
C SER A 249 20.22 -25.83 15.18
N ARG A 250 19.26 -25.12 14.56
CA ARG A 250 19.42 -24.60 13.18
C ARG A 250 20.57 -23.59 13.10
N TRP A 251 20.77 -22.82 14.16
CA TRP A 251 21.79 -21.78 14.25
C TRP A 251 23.17 -22.42 14.37
N LEU A 252 23.31 -23.47 15.21
CA LEU A 252 24.53 -24.26 15.30
C LEU A 252 24.90 -24.92 13.96
N ARG A 253 23.93 -25.52 13.27
CA ARG A 253 24.15 -26.12 11.93
C ARG A 253 24.62 -25.08 10.91
N SER A 254 24.01 -23.89 10.93
CA SER A 254 24.40 -22.78 10.06
C SER A 254 25.82 -22.29 10.38
N PHE A 255 26.15 -22.18 11.67
CA PHE A 255 27.45 -21.74 12.16
C PHE A 255 28.61 -22.66 11.75
N LEU A 256 28.36 -23.98 11.75
CA LEU A 256 29.32 -25.01 11.34
C LEU A 256 29.39 -25.20 9.81
N SER A 257 28.46 -24.64 9.06
CA SER A 257 28.44 -24.78 7.60
C SER A 257 29.56 -23.97 6.93
N ALA A 258 30.14 -24.52 5.86
CA ALA A 258 31.18 -23.84 5.07
C ALA A 258 30.71 -22.54 4.39
N LYS A 259 29.40 -22.28 4.36
CA LYS A 259 28.77 -21.07 3.80
C LYS A 259 28.26 -20.16 4.91
N ARG A 260 29.13 -19.81 5.89
CA ARG A 260 28.78 -18.93 7.01
C ARG A 260 28.29 -17.58 6.48
N LYS A 261 26.97 -17.39 6.43
CA LYS A 261 26.35 -16.07 6.28
C LYS A 261 26.19 -15.49 7.67
N ARG A 262 26.93 -14.42 7.99
CA ARG A 262 26.68 -13.65 9.20
C ARG A 262 25.34 -12.94 9.04
N VAL A 263 24.32 -13.44 9.71
CA VAL A 263 23.02 -12.79 9.82
C VAL A 263 22.93 -12.28 11.24
N VAL A 264 23.42 -11.06 11.47
CA VAL A 264 23.20 -10.37 12.74
C VAL A 264 21.76 -9.89 12.71
N ASN A 265 20.85 -10.66 13.30
CA ASN A 265 19.48 -10.21 13.47
C ASN A 265 19.41 -9.34 14.73
N ILE A 266 19.25 -8.03 14.54
CA ILE A 266 19.20 -7.01 15.59
C ILE A 266 17.82 -7.05 16.25
N TYR A 267 17.55 -8.10 17.02
CA TYR A 267 16.26 -8.24 17.72
C TYR A 267 16.19 -7.37 18.98
N LEU A 268 17.31 -7.26 19.72
CA LEU A 268 17.47 -6.36 20.85
C LEU A 268 18.17 -5.09 20.35
N GLU A 269 17.41 -4.01 20.20
CA GLU A 269 17.92 -2.70 19.74
C GLU A 269 18.54 -1.88 20.89
N ASP A 270 18.28 -2.24 22.14
CA ASP A 270 18.84 -1.58 23.32
C ASP A 270 20.18 -2.23 23.72
N ASP A 271 21.25 -1.44 23.69
CA ASP A 271 22.62 -1.91 23.97
C ASP A 271 22.75 -2.48 25.38
N GLN A 272 22.08 -1.87 26.38
CA GLN A 272 22.17 -2.34 27.76
C GLN A 272 21.51 -3.71 27.93
N GLN A 273 20.36 -3.94 27.28
CA GLN A 273 19.70 -5.23 27.24
C GLN A 273 20.56 -6.30 26.54
N LEU A 274 21.15 -5.94 25.40
CA LEU A 274 22.00 -6.83 24.63
C LEU A 274 23.26 -7.22 25.44
N ASP A 275 23.90 -6.25 26.09
CA ASP A 275 25.10 -6.47 26.91
C ASP A 275 24.82 -7.42 28.08
N GLN A 276 23.69 -7.27 28.76
CA GLN A 276 23.30 -8.16 29.86
C GLN A 276 23.13 -9.61 29.39
N VAL A 277 22.44 -9.80 28.26
CA VAL A 277 22.24 -11.14 27.70
C VAL A 277 23.57 -11.70 27.21
N TYR A 278 24.39 -10.90 26.54
CA TYR A 278 25.70 -11.33 26.06
C TYR A 278 26.62 -11.77 27.21
N GLN A 279 26.73 -10.98 28.28
CA GLN A 279 27.53 -11.32 29.45
C GLN A 279 27.09 -12.67 30.05
N TYR A 280 25.78 -12.85 30.26
CA TYR A 280 25.23 -14.11 30.76
C TYR A 280 25.55 -15.30 29.85
N LEU A 281 25.32 -15.17 28.54
CA LEU A 281 25.58 -16.24 27.58
C LEU A 281 27.08 -16.57 27.48
N ASN A 282 27.92 -15.55 27.55
CA ASN A 282 29.37 -15.72 27.54
C ASN A 282 29.86 -16.44 28.80
N GLU A 283 29.37 -16.08 29.98
CA GLU A 283 29.64 -16.79 31.24
C GLU A 283 29.18 -18.25 31.21
N LEU A 284 28.01 -18.50 30.64
CA LEU A 284 27.46 -19.85 30.48
C LEU A 284 28.35 -20.67 29.54
N CYS A 285 28.80 -20.08 28.44
CA CYS A 285 29.71 -20.71 27.48
C CYS A 285 31.09 -21.01 28.11
N THR A 286 31.72 -20.06 28.83
CA THR A 286 33.02 -20.29 29.49
C THR A 286 32.94 -21.36 30.58
N THR A 287 31.85 -21.36 31.34
CA THR A 287 31.59 -22.35 32.40
C THR A 287 31.42 -23.75 31.82
N ALA A 288 30.67 -23.88 30.72
CA ALA A 288 30.45 -25.16 30.05
C ALA A 288 31.75 -25.73 29.45
N THR A 289 32.58 -24.87 28.84
CA THR A 289 33.90 -25.26 28.29
C THR A 289 34.87 -25.71 29.38
N SER A 290 34.75 -25.16 30.60
CA SER A 290 35.63 -25.48 31.73
C SER A 290 35.24 -26.78 32.46
N LYS A 291 33.96 -27.17 32.44
CA LYS A 291 33.41 -28.30 33.23
C LYS A 291 33.25 -29.59 32.44
N SER A 292 33.26 -29.57 31.11
CA SER A 292 33.01 -30.75 30.27
C SER A 292 33.68 -30.61 28.91
N SER A 293 33.97 -31.75 28.27
CA SER A 293 34.42 -31.80 26.88
C SER A 293 33.30 -31.29 25.97
N CYS A 294 33.26 -29.98 25.74
CA CYS A 294 32.41 -29.33 24.77
C CYS A 294 32.64 -29.99 23.39
N LEU A 295 31.59 -30.12 22.58
CA LEU A 295 31.69 -30.70 21.24
C LEU A 295 32.68 -29.93 20.35
N LEU A 296 32.94 -28.67 20.70
CA LEU A 296 33.74 -27.74 19.95
C LEU A 296 34.97 -27.40 20.80
N GLU A 297 36.16 -27.87 20.39
CA GLU A 297 37.44 -27.29 20.82
C GLU A 297 37.48 -25.83 20.30
N MET A 298 36.77 -24.94 20.99
CA MET A 298 36.64 -23.54 20.59
C MET A 298 37.94 -22.81 20.89
N LYS A 299 38.55 -22.27 19.84
CA LYS A 299 39.56 -21.22 20.02
C LYS A 299 38.87 -20.00 20.63
N PRO A 300 39.55 -19.20 21.47
CA PRO A 300 38.98 -17.98 22.07
C PRO A 300 38.39 -17.01 21.04
N LEU A 301 38.93 -17.00 19.82
CA LEU A 301 38.48 -16.15 18.72
C LEU A 301 37.11 -16.56 18.13
N ASP A 302 36.71 -17.83 18.31
CA ASP A 302 35.43 -18.37 17.82
C ASP A 302 34.30 -18.25 18.86
N GLN A 303 34.63 -17.80 20.07
CA GLN A 303 33.67 -17.66 21.16
C GLN A 303 32.66 -16.55 20.94
N VAL A 304 33.12 -15.35 20.56
CA VAL A 304 32.23 -14.21 20.32
C VAL A 304 31.23 -14.51 19.19
N PRO A 305 31.67 -15.00 18.01
CA PRO A 305 30.74 -15.40 16.96
C PRO A 305 29.77 -16.50 17.39
N PHE A 306 30.22 -17.47 18.19
CA PHE A 306 29.33 -18.53 18.68
C PHE A 306 28.23 -17.99 19.61
N VAL A 307 28.58 -17.09 20.53
CA VAL A 307 27.61 -16.46 21.42
C VAL A 307 26.58 -15.66 20.60
N LEU A 308 27.03 -14.84 19.65
CA LEU A 308 26.14 -13.96 18.89
C LEU A 308 25.34 -14.68 17.80
N ASP A 309 25.94 -15.62 17.07
CA ASP A 309 25.32 -16.28 15.92
C ASP A 309 24.53 -17.55 16.31
N VAL A 310 24.78 -18.14 17.49
CA VAL A 310 24.14 -19.40 17.94
C VAL A 310 23.38 -19.24 19.25
N LEU A 311 24.06 -18.83 20.33
CA LEU A 311 23.43 -18.84 21.65
C LEU A 311 22.41 -17.71 21.81
N LEU A 312 22.69 -16.53 21.30
CA LEU A 312 21.81 -15.36 21.35
C LEU A 312 20.47 -15.63 20.65
N PRO A 313 20.43 -16.07 19.37
CA PRO A 313 19.17 -16.40 18.72
C PRO A 313 18.42 -17.55 19.41
N GLU A 314 19.10 -18.60 19.87
CA GLU A 314 18.45 -19.68 20.64
C GLU A 314 17.84 -19.15 21.94
N ALA A 315 18.58 -18.33 22.70
CA ALA A 315 18.11 -17.78 23.97
C ALA A 315 16.85 -16.91 23.78
N ILE A 316 16.87 -16.02 22.78
CA ILE A 316 15.73 -15.14 22.49
C ILE A 316 14.51 -15.93 22.04
N ILE A 317 14.67 -16.91 21.14
CA ILE A 317 13.55 -17.73 20.64
C ILE A 317 12.91 -18.52 21.79
N TYR A 318 13.71 -19.15 22.65
CA TYR A 318 13.17 -19.88 23.80
C TYR A 318 12.57 -18.97 24.86
N ALA A 319 13.10 -17.76 25.03
CA ALA A 319 12.50 -16.76 25.89
C ALA A 319 11.14 -16.30 25.35
N ILE A 320 11.02 -16.05 24.04
CA ILE A 320 9.73 -15.71 23.41
C ILE A 320 8.74 -16.87 23.59
N ALA A 321 9.18 -18.12 23.36
CA ALA A 321 8.33 -19.30 23.56
C ALA A 321 7.81 -19.41 25.00
N GLY A 322 8.67 -19.15 25.99
CA GLY A 322 8.32 -19.21 27.41
C GLY A 322 7.48 -18.03 27.90
N VAL A 323 7.81 -16.81 27.51
CA VAL A 323 7.11 -15.58 27.94
C VAL A 323 5.75 -15.45 27.26
N ASP A 324 5.67 -15.71 25.95
CA ASP A 324 4.42 -15.59 25.18
C ASP A 324 3.59 -16.88 25.20
N ASN A 325 4.07 -17.96 25.84
CA ASN A 325 3.46 -19.29 25.84
C ASN A 325 3.10 -19.79 24.43
N VAL A 326 4.03 -19.64 23.48
CA VAL A 326 3.87 -20.05 22.08
C VAL A 326 4.79 -21.22 21.73
N SER A 327 4.43 -21.95 20.67
CA SER A 327 5.33 -22.98 20.13
C SER A 327 6.67 -22.39 19.68
N VAL A 328 7.75 -23.17 19.78
CA VAL A 328 9.10 -22.75 19.37
C VAL A 328 9.14 -22.29 17.91
N LYS A 329 8.38 -22.93 17.01
CA LYS A 329 8.28 -22.52 15.60
C LYS A 329 7.68 -21.12 15.45
N LYS A 330 6.63 -20.81 16.22
CA LYS A 330 5.99 -19.48 16.19
C LYS A 330 6.90 -18.42 16.83
N ALA A 331 7.66 -18.78 17.85
CA ALA A 331 8.67 -17.90 18.45
C ALA A 331 9.81 -17.58 17.48
N GLU A 332 10.23 -18.57 16.69
CA GLU A 332 11.23 -18.43 15.64
C GLU A 332 10.77 -17.51 14.51
N GLU A 333 9.51 -17.63 14.06
CA GLU A 333 8.90 -16.69 13.13
C GLU A 333 8.88 -15.26 13.69
N LYS A 334 8.51 -15.08 14.96
CA LYS A 334 8.56 -13.77 15.63
C LYS A 334 9.97 -13.19 15.67
N TYR A 335 10.97 -14.02 15.98
CA TYR A 335 12.36 -13.60 16.00
C TYR A 335 12.83 -13.13 14.62
N LEU A 336 12.48 -13.85 13.55
CA LEU A 336 12.85 -13.48 12.18
C LEU A 336 12.12 -12.24 11.66
N ASN A 337 10.86 -12.05 12.05
CA ASN A 337 10.08 -10.88 11.66
C ASN A 337 10.53 -9.60 12.40
N GLY A 338 11.10 -9.73 13.59
CA GLY A 338 11.62 -8.62 14.39
C GLY A 338 10.55 -7.60 14.77
N ARG A 339 11.00 -6.38 15.10
CA ARG A 339 10.13 -5.25 15.42
C ARG A 339 9.45 -4.72 14.16
N CYS A 340 8.15 -4.44 14.24
CA CYS A 340 7.48 -3.64 13.21
C CYS A 340 7.86 -2.17 13.35
N LEU A 341 8.51 -1.62 12.33
CA LEU A 341 8.85 -0.19 12.25
C LEU A 341 7.59 0.67 12.15
N SER A 342 7.57 1.76 12.92
CA SER A 342 6.52 2.78 12.88
C SER A 342 6.54 3.50 11.53
N ASN A 343 5.38 3.96 11.05
CA ASN A 343 5.31 4.75 9.81
C ASN A 343 6.18 6.01 9.91
N ARG A 344 6.27 6.61 11.09
CA ARG A 344 7.11 7.78 11.35
C ARG A 344 8.61 7.47 11.20
N GLU A 345 9.07 6.36 11.77
CA GLU A 345 10.48 5.93 11.62
C GLU A 345 10.83 5.65 10.16
N LYS A 346 9.88 5.10 9.39
CA LYS A 346 10.04 4.91 7.95
C LYS A 346 10.16 6.25 7.23
N GLU A 347 9.28 7.21 7.52
CA GLU A 347 9.34 8.56 6.96
C GLU A 347 10.65 9.28 7.30
N GLU A 348 11.12 9.20 8.55
CA GLU A 348 12.40 9.79 8.99
C GLU A 348 13.58 9.14 8.24
N PHE A 349 13.54 7.83 8.03
CA PHE A 349 14.54 7.12 7.25
C PHE A 349 14.49 7.50 5.76
N ASP A 350 13.31 7.54 5.15
CA ASP A 350 13.11 7.91 3.75
C ASP A 350 13.60 9.35 3.49
N LEU A 351 13.29 10.29 4.39
CA LEU A 351 13.80 11.66 4.34
C LEU A 351 15.34 11.71 4.42
N MET A 352 15.93 10.92 5.32
CA MET A 352 17.39 10.81 5.44
C MET A 352 18.01 10.26 4.14
N ILE A 353 17.40 9.26 3.52
CA ILE A 353 17.82 8.72 2.22
C ILE A 353 17.72 9.78 1.13
N GLU A 354 16.60 10.49 1.02
CA GLU A 354 16.42 11.58 0.07
C GLU A 354 17.46 12.70 0.25
N HIS A 355 17.78 13.06 1.48
CA HIS A 355 18.85 14.03 1.77
C HIS A 355 20.23 13.53 1.34
N GLN A 356 20.52 12.23 1.53
CA GLN A 356 21.77 11.65 1.05
C GLN A 356 21.83 11.57 -0.47
N MET A 357 20.73 11.21 -1.15
CA MET A 357 20.67 11.16 -2.61
C MET A 357 20.87 12.54 -3.22
N ARG A 358 20.18 13.57 -2.70
CA ARG A 358 20.40 14.95 -3.13
C ARG A 358 21.86 15.38 -2.93
N ARG A 359 22.46 15.06 -1.79
CA ARG A 359 23.88 15.39 -1.55
C ARG A 359 24.82 14.72 -2.55
N LYS A 360 24.55 13.46 -2.92
CA LYS A 360 25.34 12.75 -3.94
C LYS A 360 25.15 13.32 -5.33
N GLU A 361 23.92 13.71 -5.70
CA GLU A 361 23.62 14.38 -6.99
C GLU A 361 24.30 15.74 -7.12
N HIS A 362 24.34 16.53 -6.03
CA HIS A 362 25.04 17.83 -6.04
C HIS A 362 26.56 17.63 -6.08
N GLN A 363 27.09 16.56 -5.48
CA GLN A 363 28.51 16.21 -5.57
C GLN A 363 28.90 15.68 -6.96
N SER A 364 28.02 14.91 -7.63
CA SER A 364 28.26 14.47 -9.01
C SER A 364 28.14 15.63 -10.00
N SER A 365 27.16 16.52 -9.83
CA SER A 365 27.01 17.72 -10.66
C SER A 365 28.16 18.71 -10.48
N ALA A 366 28.69 18.88 -9.26
CA ALA A 366 29.87 19.72 -9.01
C ALA A 366 31.16 19.10 -9.59
N ALA A 367 31.27 17.77 -9.64
CA ALA A 367 32.40 17.09 -10.28
C ALA A 367 32.36 17.23 -11.81
N ASP A 368 31.18 17.12 -12.44
CA ASP A 368 31.00 17.33 -13.88
C ASP A 368 31.30 18.78 -14.29
N MET A 369 30.88 19.76 -13.46
CA MET A 369 31.18 21.18 -13.68
C MET A 369 32.67 21.51 -13.55
N LEU A 370 33.44 20.75 -12.77
CA LEU A 370 34.89 20.93 -12.64
C LEU A 370 35.67 20.27 -13.79
N SER A 371 35.14 19.20 -14.39
CA SER A 371 35.74 18.60 -15.60
C SER A 371 35.55 19.45 -16.86
N ASP A 372 34.44 20.20 -16.96
CA ASP A 372 34.17 21.07 -18.11
C ASP A 372 34.98 22.38 -18.11
N VAL A 373 35.62 22.74 -16.99
CA VAL A 373 36.49 23.93 -16.90
C VAL A 373 37.96 23.61 -17.25
N ILE A 374 38.32 22.33 -17.39
CA ILE A 374 39.70 21.88 -17.63
C ILE A 374 39.93 21.47 -19.10
N ASN A 375 38.90 21.47 -19.96
CA ASN A 375 39.04 21.17 -21.41
C ASN A 375 39.00 22.42 -22.30
#